data_AF-A0A2E6L4D1-F1
#
_entry.id   AF-A0A2E6L4D1-F1
#
_cell.length_a   1.000
_cell.length_b   1.000
_cell.length_c   1.000
_cell.angle_alpha   90.00
_cell.angle_beta   90.00
_cell.angle_gamma   90.00
#
_symmetry.space_group_name_H-M   'P 1'
#
loop_
_entity.id
_entity.type
_entity.pdbx_description
1 polymer ?
#
loop_
_entity_poly.entity_id
_entity_poly.type
_entity_poly.pdbx_seq_one_letter_code
_entity_poly.pdbx_strand_id
1 'polypeptide(L)'
;MEEDNLIFSEPPTDPVLSDTMLAGYAGENTSAAEDLEMIAHFIDSVFLLVKQRNTADYSTNEDLVLFLQGSNSHRLPFLAKVGPALNSKGQLVDRWNSPLIIHPVSQKVLELRSAGPDKTPYTGDDLLWPVR
;
A
#
# COMPACT_ATOMS: atom_id res chain seq x y z
N MET A 1 -45.91 -7.63 4.25
CA MET A 1 -45.51 -6.38 3.58
C MET A 1 -44.51 -5.75 4.53
N GLU A 2 -43.22 -6.02 4.29
CA GLU A 2 -42.16 -5.01 4.02
C GLU A 2 -42.37 -3.61 4.60
N GLU A 3 -41.41 -2.86 5.16
CA GLU A 3 -40.00 -2.98 5.59
C GLU A 3 -39.88 -1.97 6.77
N ASP A 4 -38.83 -1.89 7.58
CA ASP A 4 -37.68 -1.07 7.22
C ASP A 4 -36.57 -1.40 8.22
N ASN A 5 -35.62 -2.22 7.78
CA ASN A 5 -34.42 -2.50 8.55
C ASN A 5 -33.48 -1.32 8.30
N LEU A 6 -33.52 -0.32 9.19
CA LEU A 6 -32.57 0.78 9.24
C LEU A 6 -31.17 0.20 9.47
N ILE A 7 -30.51 -0.18 8.38
CA ILE A 7 -29.09 -0.44 8.35
C ILE A 7 -28.43 0.90 8.63
N PHE A 8 -27.80 1.01 9.80
CA PHE A 8 -26.87 2.08 10.09
C PHE A 8 -25.81 2.08 8.98
N SER A 9 -25.99 2.93 7.97
CA SER A 9 -24.92 3.25 7.05
C SER A 9 -23.85 3.97 7.89
N GLU A 10 -22.70 3.30 8.08
CA GLU A 10 -21.54 3.95 8.66
C GLU A 10 -21.29 5.26 7.87
N PRO A 11 -21.02 6.39 8.56
CA PRO A 11 -20.70 7.63 7.87
C PRO A 11 -19.53 7.38 6.93
N PRO A 12 -19.52 7.98 5.73
CA PRO A 12 -18.42 7.81 4.79
C PRO A 12 -17.11 8.19 5.49
N THR A 13 -16.14 7.29 5.44
CA THR A 13 -14.83 7.51 6.05
C THR A 13 -14.19 8.75 5.43
N ASP A 14 -13.60 9.63 6.25
CA ASP A 14 -12.83 10.76 5.75
C ASP A 14 -11.75 10.29 4.77
N PRO A 15 -11.52 11.01 3.66
CA PRO A 15 -10.51 10.61 2.69
C PRO A 15 -9.14 10.58 3.35
N VAL A 16 -8.39 9.51 3.07
CA VAL A 16 -7.03 9.31 3.56
C VAL A 16 -6.01 9.60 2.46
N LEU A 17 -4.73 9.69 2.84
CA LEU A 17 -3.66 10.07 1.91
C LEU A 17 -3.60 9.17 0.66
N SER A 18 -3.86 7.86 0.80
CA SER A 18 -3.89 6.92 -0.33
C SER A 18 -4.94 7.27 -1.38
N ASP A 19 -6.07 7.88 -0.99
CA ASP A 19 -7.15 8.21 -1.94
C ASP A 19 -6.69 9.29 -2.95
N THR A 20 -5.69 10.08 -2.57
CA THR A 20 -5.07 11.07 -3.44
C THR A 20 -3.81 10.53 -4.11
N MET A 21 -2.89 9.93 -3.35
CA MET A 21 -1.56 9.55 -3.87
C MET A 21 -1.56 8.29 -4.72
N LEU A 22 -2.53 7.39 -4.51
CA LEU A 22 -2.69 6.16 -5.30
C LEU A 22 -3.87 6.28 -6.28
N ALA A 23 -4.36 7.50 -6.52
CA ALA A 23 -5.39 7.76 -7.52
C ALA A 23 -4.86 7.37 -8.91
N GLY A 24 -5.54 6.44 -9.57
CA GLY A 24 -5.14 5.94 -10.89
C GLY A 24 -4.03 4.89 -10.87
N TYR A 25 -3.63 4.39 -9.69
CA TYR A 25 -2.73 3.24 -9.56
C TYR A 25 -3.19 2.05 -10.41
N ALA A 26 -2.25 1.43 -11.13
CA ALA A 26 -2.51 0.32 -12.05
C ALA A 26 -3.52 0.64 -13.18
N GLY A 27 -3.66 1.92 -13.52
CA GLY A 27 -4.48 2.36 -14.64
C GLY A 27 -3.83 2.10 -16.00
N GLU A 28 -4.63 2.23 -17.06
CA GLU A 28 -4.16 2.03 -18.44
C GLU A 28 -3.09 3.05 -18.89
N ASN A 29 -3.03 4.20 -18.21
CA ASN A 29 -2.14 5.31 -18.53
C ASN A 29 -0.83 5.31 -17.73
N THR A 30 -0.59 4.30 -16.89
CA THR A 30 0.64 4.18 -16.10
C THR A 30 1.43 2.95 -16.54
N SER A 31 2.74 3.01 -16.41
CA SER A 31 3.64 1.88 -16.52
C SER A 31 3.81 1.18 -15.17
N ALA A 32 4.32 -0.05 -15.20
CA ALA A 32 4.53 -0.82 -13.98
C ALA A 32 5.61 -0.21 -13.07
N ALA A 33 6.59 0.49 -13.65
CA ALA A 33 7.58 1.24 -12.89
C ALA A 33 6.95 2.45 -12.19
N GLU A 34 6.11 3.21 -12.90
CA GLU A 34 5.39 4.36 -12.32
C GLU A 34 4.44 3.92 -11.19
N ASP A 35 3.76 2.78 -11.32
CA ASP A 35 2.95 2.20 -10.25
C ASP A 35 3.76 1.89 -8.99
N LEU A 36 4.92 1.25 -9.15
CA LEU A 36 5.79 0.93 -8.03
C LEU A 36 6.35 2.19 -7.37
N GLU A 37 6.69 3.21 -8.17
CA GLU A 37 7.11 4.53 -7.72
C GLU A 37 5.99 5.26 -6.97
N MET A 38 4.74 5.19 -7.43
CA MET A 38 3.58 5.76 -6.73
C MET A 38 3.43 5.19 -5.32
N ILE A 39 3.52 3.85 -5.19
CA ILE A 39 3.47 3.18 -3.87
C ILE A 39 4.65 3.64 -3.00
N ALA A 40 5.85 3.69 -3.55
CA ALA A 40 7.02 4.13 -2.80
C ALA A 40 6.91 5.57 -2.30
N HIS A 41 6.53 6.52 -3.17
CA HIS A 41 6.34 7.92 -2.80
C HIS A 41 5.22 8.10 -1.77
N PHE A 42 4.16 7.31 -1.85
CA PHE A 42 3.12 7.28 -0.83
C PHE A 42 3.70 6.84 0.53
N ILE A 43 4.42 5.72 0.58
CA ILE A 43 5.04 5.23 1.83
C ILE A 43 6.05 6.23 2.39
N ASP A 44 6.89 6.81 1.54
CA ASP A 44 7.86 7.83 1.92
C ASP A 44 7.18 9.06 2.52
N SER A 45 6.06 9.49 1.93
CA SER A 45 5.25 10.60 2.47
C SER A 45 4.69 10.27 3.85
N VAL A 46 4.22 9.05 4.07
CA VAL A 46 3.80 8.60 5.41
C VAL A 46 4.99 8.57 6.38
N PHE A 47 6.16 8.09 5.95
CA PHE A 47 7.38 8.09 6.77
C PHE A 47 7.91 9.50 7.05
N LEU A 48 7.56 10.49 6.22
CA LEU A 48 7.81 11.90 6.51
C LEU A 48 6.89 12.43 7.60
N LEU A 49 5.67 11.93 7.74
CA LEU A 49 4.72 12.33 8.77
C LEU A 49 4.94 11.57 10.10
N VAL A 50 5.15 10.26 10.02
CA VAL A 50 5.32 9.36 11.17
C VAL A 50 6.81 9.16 11.47
N LYS A 51 7.37 10.03 12.31
CA LYS A 51 8.80 9.99 12.68
C LYS A 51 9.15 8.91 13.70
N GLN A 52 8.23 8.59 14.60
CA GLN A 52 8.43 7.53 15.60
C GLN A 52 8.02 6.19 14.98
N ARG A 53 8.99 5.51 14.37
CA ARG A 53 8.81 4.20 13.75
C ARG A 53 10.06 3.35 13.89
N ASN A 54 9.88 2.03 13.96
CA ASN A 54 10.93 1.02 13.89
C ASN A 54 10.75 0.20 12.60
N THR A 55 11.83 -0.29 12.00
CA THR A 55 11.74 -1.18 10.81
C THR A 55 10.95 -2.45 11.09
N ALA A 56 10.85 -2.88 12.35
CA ALA A 56 9.97 -3.98 12.77
C ALA A 56 8.48 -3.68 12.52
N ASP A 57 8.05 -2.42 12.54
CA ASP A 57 6.65 -2.02 12.34
C ASP A 57 6.19 -2.19 10.88
N TYR A 58 7.12 -2.42 9.95
CA TYR A 58 6.87 -2.55 8.51
C TYR A 58 7.82 -3.58 7.88
N SER A 59 8.09 -4.66 8.61
CA SER A 59 9.06 -5.70 8.19
C SER A 59 8.52 -6.64 7.12
N THR A 60 7.19 -6.78 7.06
CA THR A 60 6.45 -7.58 6.09
C THR A 60 5.42 -6.71 5.37
N ASN A 61 4.80 -7.25 4.32
CA ASN A 61 3.71 -6.58 3.61
C ASN A 61 2.54 -6.29 4.56
N GLU A 62 2.17 -7.28 5.38
CA GLU A 62 1.07 -7.20 6.34
C GLU A 62 1.36 -6.20 7.46
N ASP A 63 2.58 -6.20 8.00
CA ASP A 63 2.99 -5.21 9.02
C ASP A 63 2.88 -3.80 8.46
N LEU A 64 3.38 -3.58 7.24
CA LEU A 64 3.31 -2.29 6.56
C LEU A 64 1.86 -1.87 6.33
N VAL A 65 0.97 -2.76 5.89
CA VAL A 65 -0.47 -2.44 5.74
C VAL A 65 -1.06 -2.02 7.08
N LEU A 66 -0.84 -2.79 8.14
CA LEU A 66 -1.37 -2.46 9.47
C LEU A 66 -0.86 -1.10 9.96
N PHE A 67 0.43 -0.82 9.77
CA PHE A 67 1.05 0.47 10.07
C PHE A 67 0.36 1.61 9.31
N LEU A 68 0.18 1.44 7.99
CA LEU A 68 -0.47 2.43 7.13
C LEU A 68 -1.97 2.60 7.43
N GLN A 69 -2.64 1.57 7.95
CA GLN A 69 -4.05 1.61 8.36
C GLN A 69 -4.28 2.13 9.79
N GLY A 70 -3.24 2.66 10.45
CA GLY A 70 -3.37 3.34 11.74
C GLY A 70 -2.70 2.63 12.91
N SER A 71 -2.07 1.47 12.71
CA SER A 71 -1.20 0.84 13.73
C SER A 71 0.17 1.53 13.79
N ASN A 72 0.18 2.85 13.73
CA ASN A 72 1.36 3.71 13.82
C ASN A 72 1.28 4.60 15.08
N SER A 73 2.35 5.33 15.38
CA SER A 73 2.44 6.16 16.59
C SER A 73 1.41 7.28 16.66
N HIS A 74 0.86 7.73 15.51
CA HIS A 74 -0.16 8.77 15.44
C HIS A 74 -1.59 8.21 15.56
N ARG A 75 -1.78 6.88 15.49
CA ARG A 75 -3.11 6.23 15.48
C ARG A 75 -4.04 6.75 14.39
N LEU A 76 -3.48 7.21 13.28
CA LEU A 76 -4.23 7.75 12.13
C LEU A 76 -4.01 6.87 10.89
N PRO A 77 -5.07 6.52 10.15
CA PRO A 77 -4.95 5.80 8.89
C PRO A 77 -4.46 6.74 7.78
N PHE A 78 -3.53 6.25 6.98
CA PHE A 78 -3.05 6.87 5.74
C PHE A 78 -3.41 6.03 4.50
N LEU A 79 -3.67 4.74 4.69
CA LEU A 79 -4.14 3.80 3.67
C LEU A 79 -5.60 3.41 3.93
N ALA A 80 -6.43 3.51 2.89
CA ALA A 80 -7.82 3.09 2.95
C ALA A 80 -7.92 1.57 3.14
N LYS A 81 -8.98 1.10 3.80
CA LYS A 81 -9.20 -0.35 4.02
C LYS A 81 -9.52 -1.11 2.72
N VAL A 82 -10.01 -0.39 1.72
CA VAL A 82 -10.32 -0.90 0.38
C VAL A 82 -9.72 0.08 -0.62
N GLY A 83 -8.99 -0.43 -1.61
CA GLY A 83 -8.36 0.39 -2.63
C GLY A 83 -7.71 -0.46 -3.72
N PRO A 84 -7.31 0.16 -4.85
CA PRO A 84 -6.79 -0.56 -6.02
C PRO A 84 -5.45 -1.26 -5.75
N ALA A 85 -4.67 -0.78 -4.78
CA ALA A 85 -3.39 -1.37 -4.39
C ALA A 85 -3.52 -2.47 -3.32
N LEU A 86 -4.75 -2.86 -2.93
CA LEU A 86 -4.99 -3.91 -1.94
C LEU A 86 -5.72 -5.10 -2.57
N ASN A 87 -5.24 -6.30 -2.28
CA ASN A 87 -5.98 -7.52 -2.63
C ASN A 87 -7.02 -7.90 -1.56
N SER A 88 -7.79 -8.96 -1.83
CA SER A 88 -8.81 -9.48 -0.90
C SER A 88 -8.28 -10.00 0.43
N LYS A 89 -6.96 -10.21 0.56
CA LYS A 89 -6.30 -10.59 1.81
C LYS A 89 -5.81 -9.37 2.60
N GLY A 90 -6.01 -8.16 2.08
CA GLY A 90 -5.52 -6.93 2.68
C GLY A 90 -4.00 -6.74 2.52
N GLN A 91 -3.39 -7.29 1.48
CA GLN A 91 -1.97 -7.09 1.18
C GLN A 91 -1.80 -5.99 0.14
N LEU A 92 -0.72 -5.19 0.27
CA LEU A 92 -0.28 -4.31 -0.82
C LEU A 92 0.18 -5.16 -2.00
N VAL A 93 -0.37 -4.89 -3.19
CA VAL A 93 -0.09 -5.67 -4.40
C VAL A 93 0.41 -4.79 -5.54
N ASP A 94 1.20 -5.38 -6.42
CA ASP A 94 1.52 -4.79 -7.72
C ASP A 94 0.30 -4.79 -8.66
N ARG A 95 0.46 -4.20 -9.85
CA ARG A 95 -0.60 -4.13 -10.87
C ARG A 95 -1.11 -5.49 -11.36
N TRP A 96 -0.34 -6.57 -11.16
CA TRP A 96 -0.74 -7.93 -11.52
C TRP A 96 -1.39 -8.68 -10.35
N ASN A 97 -1.70 -7.96 -9.27
CA ASN A 97 -2.30 -8.46 -8.03
C ASN A 97 -1.38 -9.43 -7.26
N SER A 98 -0.06 -9.33 -7.46
CA SER A 98 0.93 -10.09 -6.69
C SER A 98 1.36 -9.28 -5.46
N PRO A 99 1.45 -9.88 -4.26
CA PRO A 99 1.91 -9.18 -3.06
C PRO A 99 3.30 -8.59 -3.25
N LEU A 100 3.45 -7.29 -2.93
CA LEU A 100 4.75 -6.65 -2.93
C LEU A 100 5.64 -7.27 -1.85
N ILE A 101 6.89 -7.54 -2.19
CA ILE A 101 7.90 -7.95 -1.22
C ILE A 101 8.56 -6.70 -0.66
N ILE A 102 8.58 -6.61 0.67
CA ILE A 102 9.08 -5.47 1.42
C ILE A 102 10.42 -5.83 2.05
N HIS A 103 11.42 -4.97 1.86
CA HIS A 103 12.73 -5.14 2.48
C HIS A 103 13.21 -3.82 3.12
N PRO A 104 13.04 -3.64 4.44
CA PRO A 104 13.58 -2.49 5.13
C PRO A 104 15.11 -2.53 5.17
N VAL A 105 15.78 -1.73 4.34
CA VAL A 105 17.24 -1.61 4.32
C VAL A 105 17.72 -0.75 5.49
N SER A 106 16.98 0.31 5.79
CA SER A 106 17.22 1.18 6.94
C SER A 106 15.94 1.91 7.32
N GLN A 107 15.97 2.71 8.40
CA GLN A 107 14.83 3.58 8.73
C GLN A 107 14.47 4.59 7.63
N LYS A 108 15.38 4.86 6.69
CA LYS A 108 15.21 5.84 5.61
C LYS A 108 14.96 5.21 4.24
N VAL A 109 15.23 3.91 4.10
CA VAL A 109 15.21 3.23 2.79
C VAL A 109 14.41 1.95 2.94
N LEU A 110 13.29 1.90 2.24
CA LEU A 110 12.44 0.73 2.10
C LEU A 110 12.54 0.27 0.65
N GLU A 111 12.95 -0.98 0.46
CA GLU A 111 12.93 -1.59 -0.86
C GLU A 111 11.61 -2.29 -1.10
N LEU A 112 11.06 -2.08 -2.29
CA LEU A 112 9.86 -2.71 -2.80
C LEU A 112 10.23 -3.55 -4.02
N ARG A 113 9.68 -4.76 -4.09
CA ARG A 113 9.78 -5.64 -5.25
C ARG A 113 8.39 -6.06 -5.70
N SER A 114 8.08 -5.81 -6.97
CA SER A 114 6.95 -6.41 -7.68
C SER A 114 7.41 -7.71 -8.33
N ALA A 115 6.51 -8.71 -8.36
CA ALA A 115 6.77 -10.02 -8.96
C ALA A 115 6.49 -10.05 -10.47
N GLY A 116 6.33 -8.89 -11.10
CA GLY A 116 6.18 -8.78 -12.54
C GLY A 116 4.90 -9.43 -13.11
N PRO A 117 4.76 -9.40 -14.45
CA PRO A 117 3.70 -10.11 -15.16
C PRO A 117 3.60 -11.61 -14.88
N ASP A 118 4.72 -12.29 -14.61
CA ASP A 118 4.75 -13.74 -14.37
C ASP A 118 4.27 -14.13 -12.96
N LYS A 119 4.16 -13.15 -12.06
CA LYS A 119 3.69 -13.27 -10.67
C LYS A 119 4.57 -14.17 -9.80
N THR A 120 5.77 -14.49 -10.25
CA THR A 120 6.74 -15.35 -9.59
C THR A 120 7.88 -14.48 -9.13
N PRO A 121 8.05 -14.26 -7.81
CA PRO A 121 9.11 -13.37 -7.35
C PRO A 121 10.50 -13.97 -7.62
N TYR A 122 11.48 -13.08 -7.72
CA TYR A 122 12.89 -13.38 -7.96
C TYR A 122 13.19 -13.93 -9.35
N THR A 123 12.43 -13.48 -10.35
CA THR A 123 12.63 -13.76 -11.78
C THR A 123 13.16 -12.51 -12.49
N GLY A 124 13.28 -12.58 -13.82
CA GLY A 124 13.87 -11.52 -14.63
C GLY A 124 12.94 -10.34 -14.93
N ASP A 125 11.63 -10.49 -14.73
CA ASP A 125 10.61 -9.47 -14.95
C ASP A 125 10.20 -8.71 -13.66
N ASP A 126 10.80 -9.06 -12.53
CA ASP A 126 10.67 -8.32 -11.28
C ASP A 126 11.06 -6.83 -11.46
N LEU A 127 10.27 -5.97 -10.83
CA LEU A 127 10.56 -4.53 -10.74
C LEU A 127 11.02 -4.21 -9.32
N LEU A 128 12.04 -3.38 -9.20
CA LEU A 128 12.61 -2.95 -7.93
C LEU A 128 12.51 -1.44 -7.77
N TRP A 129 12.17 -1.02 -6.56
CA TRP A 129 12.28 0.36 -6.12
C TRP A 129 13.01 0.44 -4.78
N PRO A 130 13.99 1.34 -4.59
CA PRO A 130 14.64 2.12 -5.64
C PRO A 130 15.33 1.24 -6.67
N VAL A 131 15.45 1.74 -7.90
CA VAL A 131 16.23 1.06 -8.96
C VAL A 131 17.69 1.03 -8.53
N ARG A 132 18.32 -0.16 -8.59
CA ARG A 132 19.72 -0.38 -8.24
C ARG A 132 20.60 -0.48 -9.48
#